data_AF-A0A089K1M0-F1
#
_entry.id   AF-A0A089K1M0-F1
#
_cell.length_a   1.000
_cell.length_b   1.000
_cell.length_c   1.000
_cell.angle_alpha   90.00
_cell.angle_beta   90.00
_cell.angle_gamma   90.00
#
_symmetry.space_group_name_H-M   'P 1'
#
loop_
_entity.id
_entity.type
_entity.pdbx_description
1 polymer ?
#
loop_
_entity_poly.entity_id
_entity_poly.type
_entity_poly.pdbx_seq_one_letter_code
_entity_poly.pdbx_strand_id
1 'polypeptide(L)' 'MSSLRLVSAQFILTATRAGLSNDSENPKDWNDNKPTEPTDTQATYYRSLLIAGPTAKRIYDI' A
#
# COMPACT_ATOMS: atom_id res chain seq x y z
N MET A 1 -12.46 21.87 37.15
CA MET A 1 -11.45 21.06 36.45
C MET A 1 -12.08 19.74 36.04
N SER A 2 -12.34 19.53 34.75
CA SER A 2 -12.44 18.22 34.08
C SER A 2 -12.85 18.43 32.62
N SER A 3 -11.87 18.65 31.75
CA SER A 3 -12.05 18.42 30.32
C SER A 3 -10.73 17.90 29.78
N LEU A 4 -10.50 16.61 30.02
CA LEU A 4 -9.34 15.89 29.53
C LEU A 4 -9.83 14.63 28.80
N ARG A 5 -10.69 14.82 27.78
CA ARG A 5 -11.29 13.69 27.04
C ARG A 5 -11.57 13.93 25.56
N LEU A 6 -10.80 14.78 24.85
CA LEU A 6 -10.99 14.91 23.39
C LEU A 6 -9.71 14.89 22.55
N VAL A 7 -8.52 14.97 23.14
CA VAL A 7 -7.28 15.07 22.33
C VAL A 7 -6.79 13.72 21.82
N SER A 8 -7.15 12.59 22.46
CA SER A 8 -6.69 11.25 22.04
C SER A 8 -7.52 10.63 20.91
N ALA A 9 -8.81 10.95 20.82
CA ALA A 9 -9.72 10.31 19.87
C ALA A 9 -9.44 10.68 18.40
N GLN A 10 -8.88 11.87 18.15
CA GLN A 10 -8.62 12.36 16.80
C GLN A 10 -7.37 11.71 16.17
N PHE A 11 -6.38 11.33 16.99
CA PHE A 11 -5.16 10.66 16.51
C PHE A 11 -5.32 9.14 16.37
N ILE A 12 -6.16 8.49 17.18
CA ILE A 12 -6.37 7.03 17.10
C ILE A 12 -7.13 6.62 15.82
N LEU A 13 -8.00 7.50 15.30
CA LEU A 13 -8.83 7.21 14.12
C LEU A 13 -8.24 7.72 12.80
N THR A 14 -7.18 8.52 12.84
CA THR A 14 -6.51 9.00 11.63
C THR A 14 -5.36 8.05 11.30
N ALA A 15 -5.68 6.89 10.73
CA ALA A 15 -4.65 6.01 10.16
C ALA A 15 -3.95 6.76 9.01
N THR A 16 -2.85 7.45 9.31
CA THR A 16 -2.02 8.10 8.31
C THR A 16 -1.22 7.04 7.58
N ARG A 17 -1.66 6.66 6.38
CA ARG A 17 -0.88 5.84 5.46
C ARG A 17 -0.11 6.73 4.49
N ALA A 18 1.20 6.56 4.44
CA ALA A 18 2.02 7.13 3.39
C ALA A 18 1.53 6.60 2.03
N GLY A 19 1.44 7.49 1.04
CA GLY A 19 1.24 7.12 -0.35
C GLY A 19 2.47 6.44 -0.91
N LEU A 20 2.31 5.76 -2.03
CA LEU A 20 3.39 5.05 -2.71
C LEU A 20 3.81 5.82 -3.97
N SER A 21 5.08 5.72 -4.35
CA SER A 21 5.63 6.36 -5.57
C SER A 21 4.99 5.83 -6.85
N ASN A 22 4.37 4.65 -6.79
CA ASN A 22 3.58 4.07 -7.85
C ASN A 22 2.12 3.99 -7.43
N ASP A 23 1.26 4.63 -8.22
CA ASP A 23 -0.18 4.67 -7.99
C ASP A 23 -0.99 4.57 -9.29
N SER A 24 -0.41 3.95 -10.32
CA SER A 24 -1.01 3.88 -11.66
C SER A 24 -2.22 2.96 -11.71
N GLU A 25 -3.26 3.34 -12.45
CA GLU A 25 -4.38 2.45 -12.80
C GLU A 25 -3.97 1.32 -13.76
N ASN A 26 -2.89 1.50 -14.53
CA ASN A 26 -2.40 0.50 -15.45
C ASN A 26 -1.52 -0.53 -14.72
N PRO A 27 -1.89 -1.84 -14.73
CA PRO A 27 -1.12 -2.88 -14.05
C PRO A 27 0.32 -3.04 -14.55
N LYS A 28 0.62 -2.68 -15.80
CA LYS A 28 1.98 -2.80 -16.35
C LYS A 28 2.96 -1.88 -15.62
N ASP A 29 2.52 -0.69 -15.26
CA ASP A 29 3.37 0.34 -14.64
C ASP A 29 3.86 -0.11 -13.25
N TRP A 30 3.11 -0.99 -12.58
CA TRP A 30 3.53 -1.68 -11.34
C TRP A 30 4.71 -2.63 -11.53
N ASN A 31 4.91 -3.11 -12.75
CA ASN A 31 6.04 -3.98 -13.09
C ASN A 31 7.27 -3.21 -13.55
N ASP A 32 7.07 -2.11 -14.27
CA ASP A 32 8.16 -1.31 -14.84
C ASP A 32 8.78 -0.36 -13.80
N ASN A 33 7.96 0.23 -12.92
CA ASN A 33 8.40 1.27 -11.97
C ASN A 33 8.74 0.66 -10.59
N LYS A 34 9.65 -0.31 -10.59
CA LYS A 34 10.21 -0.93 -9.37
C LYS A 34 11.59 -0.31 -9.05
N PRO A 35 11.90 0.00 -7.78
CA PRO A 35 11.12 -0.24 -6.57
C PRO A 35 10.01 0.80 -6.33
N THR A 36 8.97 0.38 -5.61
CA THR A 36 7.94 1.28 -5.10
C THR A 36 8.38 1.79 -3.74
N GLU A 37 8.45 3.12 -3.58
CA GLU A 37 8.94 3.78 -2.38
C GLU A 37 7.80 4.51 -1.67
N PRO A 38 7.86 4.65 -0.33
CA PRO A 38 6.92 5.51 0.38
C PRO A 38 7.15 6.97 0.01
N THR A 39 6.06 7.74 0.03
CA THR A 39 6.06 9.19 -0.19
C THR A 39 5.50 9.91 1.03
N ASP A 40 5.82 11.20 1.17
CA ASP A 40 5.28 12.03 2.26
C ASP A 40 3.80 12.41 2.06
N THR A 41 3.25 12.13 0.88
CA THR A 41 1.84 12.41 0.55
C THR A 41 0.94 11.34 1.15
N GLN A 42 -0.08 11.72 1.91
CA GLN A 42 -0.99 10.76 2.54
C GLN A 42 -2.02 10.20 1.53
N ALA A 43 -2.16 8.88 1.46
CA ALA A 43 -3.15 8.25 0.58
C ALA A 43 -4.57 8.30 1.17
N THR A 44 -5.57 8.65 0.37
CA THR A 44 -6.99 8.76 0.78
C THR A 44 -7.84 7.55 0.39
N TYR A 45 -7.27 6.55 -0.28
CA TYR A 45 -7.96 5.33 -0.68
C TYR A 45 -7.09 4.07 -0.49
N TYR A 46 -7.73 2.89 -0.63
CA TYR A 46 -7.07 1.60 -0.69
C TYR A 46 -7.16 1.02 -2.11
N ARG A 47 -6.15 0.22 -2.46
CA ARG A 47 -6.01 -0.46 -3.74
C ARG A 47 -5.62 -1.90 -3.49
N SER A 48 -6.14 -2.81 -4.32
CA SER A 48 -5.75 -4.23 -4.32
C SER A 48 -4.93 -4.53 -5.57
N LEU A 49 -3.89 -5.37 -5.41
CA LEU A 49 -3.08 -5.87 -6.52
C LEU A 49 -3.12 -7.39 -6.51
N LEU A 50 -3.38 -7.98 -7.68
CA LEU A 50 -3.24 -9.42 -7.90
C LEU A 50 -1.87 -9.67 -8.53
N ILE A 51 -1.00 -10.37 -7.81
CA ILE A 51 0.35 -10.70 -8.25
C ILE A 51 0.35 -12.16 -8.70
N ALA A 52 0.65 -12.37 -9.97
CA ALA A 52 0.87 -13.70 -10.54
C ALA A 52 2.32 -13.81 -11.02
N GLY A 53 2.92 -14.97 -10.79
CA GLY A 53 4.25 -15.32 -11.27
C GLY A 53 4.23 -16.73 -11.84
N PRO A 54 5.25 -17.10 -12.65
CA PRO A 54 5.39 -18.48 -13.08
C PRO A 54 5.43 -19.38 -11.85
N THR A 55 4.73 -20.51 -11.93
CA THR A 55 4.87 -21.56 -10.92
C THR A 55 6.30 -22.10 -10.99
N ALA A 56 6.82 -22.61 -9.87
CA ALA A 56 8.10 -23.30 -9.87
C ALA A 56 8.07 -24.37 -10.98
N LYS A 57 9.00 -24.28 -11.94
CA LYS A 57 9.13 -25.29 -13.00
C LYS A 57 9.26 -26.65 -12.30
N ARG A 58 8.31 -27.56 -12.51
CA ARG A 58 8.44 -28.93 -12.01
C ARG A 58 9.71 -29.51 -12.60
N ILE A 59 10.69 -29.81 -11.74
CA ILE A 59 11.98 -30.42 -12.09
C ILE A 59 11.88 -31.93 -12.37
N TYR A 60 10.67 -32.45 -12.56
CA TYR A 60 10.39 -33.82 -12.95
C TYR A 60 9.24 -33.84 -13.96
N ASP A 61 9.49 -33.38 -15.18
CA ASP A 61 8.79 -33.91 -16.34
C ASP A 61 9.62 -35.13 -16.80
N ILE A 62 9.04 -36.30 -16.54
CA ILE A 62 9.40 -37.58 -17.17
C ILE A 62 9.02 -37.57 -18.65
#